data_AF-A0A0A1D476-F1
#
_entry.id   AF-A0A0A1D476-F1
#
_cell.length_a   1.000
_cell.length_b   1.000
_cell.length_c   1.000
_cell.angle_alpha   90.00
_cell.angle_beta   90.00
_cell.angle_gamma   90.00
#
_symmetry.space_group_name_H-M   'P 1'
#
loop_
_entity.id
_entity.type
_entity.pdbx_description
1 polymer ?
#
loop_
_entity_poly.entity_id
_entity_poly.type
_entity_poly.pdbx_seq_one_letter_code
_entity_poly.pdbx_strand_id
1 'polypeptide(L)'
;MGDMSMLHRRSTRTSAAFAGVAVLALLVMTGCSPAESESAKDYKALNPDFRMEQAHLQVSCMKDKGFTVLPDSQGGVKFGNEQVPEDQLDLAYQGIRDCYDELGFNDEPEITEAQRHKLYVLNIEAAKCLEALDIFGDIKVQVADAPSEQSFVESFDAPGENQPWSPWGLDTMKQLSSAGETIVDEARLACPDPLNYANTL
;
A
#
# COMPACT_ATOMS: atom_id res chain seq x y z
N MET A 1 2.20 -48.54 -35.54
CA MET A 1 1.73 -49.95 -35.55
C MET A 1 1.58 -50.36 -34.09
N GLY A 2 0.38 -50.80 -33.70
CA GLY A 2 0.01 -51.16 -32.31
C GLY A 2 -0.71 -50.02 -31.59
N ASP A 3 -1.85 -50.19 -30.94
CA ASP A 3 -2.74 -51.35 -30.84
C ASP A 3 -4.15 -50.80 -30.57
N MET A 4 -5.13 -51.21 -31.38
CA MET A 4 -6.53 -50.80 -31.26
C MET A 4 -7.25 -51.77 -30.34
N SER A 5 -7.43 -51.40 -29.08
CA SER A 5 -8.34 -52.10 -28.18
C SER A 5 -9.68 -51.37 -28.11
N MET A 6 -10.61 -51.82 -28.97
CA MET A 6 -12.04 -51.64 -28.78
C MET A 6 -12.50 -52.53 -27.62
N LEU A 7 -13.18 -51.97 -26.63
CA LEU A 7 -14.11 -52.74 -25.82
C LEU A 7 -15.45 -52.02 -25.63
N HIS A 8 -16.46 -52.88 -25.75
CA HIS A 8 -17.88 -52.64 -25.90
C HIS A 8 -18.57 -51.94 -24.72
N ARG A 9 -19.43 -50.99 -25.09
CA ARG A 9 -20.90 -51.05 -24.93
C ARG A 9 -21.42 -51.50 -23.56
N ARG A 10 -22.06 -50.58 -22.84
CA ARG A 10 -23.36 -50.83 -22.19
C ARG A 10 -24.18 -49.55 -22.13
N SER A 11 -25.15 -49.49 -23.04
CA SER A 11 -26.30 -48.60 -22.96
C SER A 11 -27.30 -49.24 -21.99
N THR A 12 -27.64 -48.52 -20.93
CA THR A 12 -28.85 -48.79 -20.14
C THR A 12 -29.67 -47.52 -20.12
N ARG A 13 -30.68 -47.51 -21.00
CA ARG A 13 -31.83 -46.62 -20.92
C ARG A 13 -32.67 -47.06 -19.74
N THR A 14 -32.91 -46.16 -18.79
CA THR A 14 -34.05 -46.24 -17.87
C THR A 14 -34.65 -44.86 -17.77
N SER A 15 -35.67 -44.65 -18.60
CA SER A 15 -36.66 -43.58 -18.42
C SER A 15 -37.55 -43.98 -17.24
N ALA A 16 -37.56 -43.19 -16.19
CA ALA A 16 -38.63 -43.18 -15.20
C ALA A 16 -39.04 -41.72 -14.99
N ALA A 17 -40.23 -41.40 -15.48
CA ALA A 17 -40.90 -40.14 -15.25
C ALA A 17 -41.30 -40.04 -13.79
N PHE A 18 -40.72 -39.10 -13.05
CA PHE A 18 -41.27 -38.60 -11.79
C PHE A 18 -41.86 -37.21 -12.06
N ALA A 19 -43.17 -37.19 -12.28
CA ALA A 19 -43.98 -36.01 -12.09
C ALA A 19 -44.27 -35.86 -10.59
N GLY A 20 -43.95 -34.72 -10.00
CA GLY A 20 -44.42 -34.36 -8.66
C GLY A 20 -43.45 -33.51 -7.86
N VAL A 21 -43.94 -32.33 -7.47
CA VAL A 21 -43.34 -31.34 -6.56
C VAL A 21 -42.33 -30.39 -7.20
N ALA A 22 -42.89 -29.46 -7.98
CA ALA A 22 -42.42 -28.07 -7.97
C ALA A 22 -42.66 -27.47 -6.56
N VAL A 23 -41.90 -26.40 -6.25
CA VAL A 23 -41.87 -25.58 -5.03
C VAL A 23 -40.64 -25.88 -4.15
N LEU A 24 -39.84 -24.83 -3.90
CA LEU A 24 -38.64 -24.72 -3.05
C LEU A 24 -37.24 -24.98 -3.66
N ALA A 25 -36.94 -24.32 -4.79
CA ALA A 25 -35.56 -24.04 -5.20
C ALA A 25 -35.32 -22.53 -5.44
N LEU A 26 -35.93 -21.69 -4.60
CA LEU A 26 -35.76 -20.23 -4.56
C LEU A 26 -35.26 -19.78 -3.18
N LEU A 27 -34.44 -20.62 -2.53
CA LEU A 27 -33.73 -20.23 -1.32
C LEU A 27 -32.40 -19.56 -1.73
N VAL A 28 -32.51 -18.24 -1.88
CA VAL A 28 -31.51 -17.31 -1.32
C VAL A 28 -30.10 -17.45 -1.91
N MET A 29 -29.96 -17.14 -3.21
CA MET A 29 -28.76 -16.42 -3.66
C MET A 29 -28.91 -14.93 -3.29
N THR A 30 -29.18 -14.61 -2.02
CA THR A 30 -28.76 -13.30 -1.52
C THR A 30 -27.25 -13.40 -1.46
N GLY A 31 -26.59 -13.05 -2.56
CA GLY A 31 -25.17 -12.80 -2.56
C GLY A 31 -24.92 -11.86 -1.40
N CYS A 32 -24.25 -12.35 -0.36
CA CYS A 32 -23.45 -11.50 0.49
C CYS A 32 -22.44 -10.87 -0.46
N SER A 33 -22.82 -9.77 -1.12
CA SER A 33 -21.86 -8.77 -1.54
C SER A 33 -21.21 -8.40 -0.21
N PRO A 34 -19.95 -8.79 0.03
CA PRO A 34 -19.30 -8.49 1.29
C PRO A 34 -19.45 -6.99 1.46
N ALA A 35 -20.20 -6.58 2.48
CA ALA A 35 -20.27 -5.16 2.80
C ALA A 35 -18.82 -4.76 3.04
N GLU A 36 -18.33 -3.84 2.23
CA GLU A 36 -16.99 -3.31 2.37
C GLU A 36 -16.82 -2.83 3.81
N SER A 37 -15.78 -3.33 4.50
CA SER A 37 -15.53 -2.96 5.88
C SER A 37 -15.27 -1.46 5.98
N GLU A 38 -15.62 -0.86 7.11
CA GLU A 38 -15.30 0.56 7.38
C GLU A 38 -13.79 0.82 7.23
N SER A 39 -12.95 -0.15 7.65
CA SER A 39 -11.50 -0.09 7.44
C SER A 39 -11.07 0.04 5.97
N ALA A 40 -11.73 -0.70 5.07
CA ALA A 40 -11.42 -0.65 3.65
C ALA A 40 -11.84 0.68 3.01
N LYS A 41 -12.94 1.28 3.49
CA LYS A 41 -13.35 2.63 3.06
C LYS A 41 -12.37 3.69 3.53
N ASP A 42 -11.99 3.64 4.82
CA ASP A 42 -11.00 4.55 5.39
C ASP A 42 -9.65 4.43 4.67
N TYR A 43 -9.24 3.21 4.34
CA TYR A 43 -8.01 2.96 3.57
C TYR A 43 -8.07 3.57 2.17
N LYS A 44 -9.18 3.39 1.44
CA LYS A 44 -9.38 4.01 0.12
C LYS A 44 -9.49 5.53 0.17
N ALA A 45 -9.83 6.10 1.32
CA ALA A 45 -9.89 7.54 1.52
C ALA A 45 -8.51 8.18 1.81
N LEU A 46 -7.46 7.37 2.04
CA LEU A 46 -6.10 7.88 2.13
C LEU A 46 -5.72 8.57 0.82
N ASN A 47 -5.26 9.82 0.88
CA ASN A 47 -4.92 10.61 -0.30
C ASN A 47 -3.49 10.31 -0.78
N PRO A 48 -3.27 9.51 -1.84
CA PRO A 48 -1.91 9.22 -2.34
C PRO A 48 -1.11 10.49 -2.68
N ASP A 49 -1.79 11.60 -2.99
CA ASP A 49 -1.17 12.85 -3.40
C ASP A 49 -0.72 13.75 -2.23
N PHE A 50 -1.04 13.42 -0.98
CA PHE A 50 -0.66 14.25 0.19
C PHE A 50 0.85 14.55 0.26
N ARG A 51 1.66 13.52 -0.01
CA ARG A 51 3.12 13.64 -0.05
C ARG A 51 3.58 14.53 -1.21
N MET A 52 2.89 14.47 -2.34
CA MET A 52 3.17 15.34 -3.48
C MET A 52 2.81 16.81 -3.18
N GLU A 53 1.72 17.07 -2.46
CA GLU A 53 1.39 18.41 -1.97
C GLU A 53 2.49 18.96 -1.05
N GLN A 54 2.99 18.16 -0.11
CA GLN A 54 4.13 18.53 0.73
C GLN A 54 5.40 18.82 -0.07
N ALA A 55 5.72 17.98 -1.06
CA ALA A 55 6.86 18.18 -1.95
C ALA A 55 6.74 19.51 -2.72
N HIS A 56 5.55 19.87 -3.20
CA HIS A 56 5.33 21.15 -3.88
C HIS A 56 5.53 22.36 -2.97
N LEU A 57 5.11 22.27 -1.71
CA LEU A 57 5.37 23.30 -0.70
C LEU A 57 6.88 23.44 -0.43
N GLN A 58 7.58 22.31 -0.29
CA GLN A 58 9.02 22.30 -0.08
C GLN A 58 9.80 22.86 -1.28
N VAL A 59 9.38 22.54 -2.51
CA VAL A 59 9.94 23.13 -3.73
C VAL A 59 9.79 24.65 -3.73
N SER A 60 8.63 25.16 -3.34
CA SER A 60 8.40 26.61 -3.24
C SER A 60 9.34 27.25 -2.22
N CYS A 61 9.47 26.66 -1.03
CA CYS A 61 10.37 27.16 0.01
C CYS A 61 11.85 27.14 -0.43
N MET A 62 12.30 26.05 -1.05
CA MET A 62 13.68 25.93 -1.55
C MET A 62 13.99 26.95 -2.64
N LYS A 63 13.01 27.25 -3.49
CA LYS A 63 13.13 28.30 -4.50
C LYS A 63 13.33 29.69 -3.87
N ASP A 64 12.61 29.99 -2.78
CA ASP A 64 12.78 31.26 -2.05
C ASP A 64 14.16 31.37 -1.39
N LYS A 65 14.78 30.23 -1.05
CA LYS A 65 16.17 30.14 -0.56
C LYS A 65 17.22 30.11 -1.68
N GLY A 66 16.81 30.21 -2.95
CA GLY A 66 17.70 30.31 -4.11
C GLY A 66 18.14 28.97 -4.70
N PHE A 67 17.51 27.86 -4.32
CA PHE A 67 17.84 26.52 -4.82
C PHE A 67 16.75 26.00 -5.78
N THR A 68 17.18 25.35 -6.86
CA THR A 68 16.28 24.66 -7.79
C THR A 68 16.17 23.18 -7.41
N VAL A 69 15.03 22.80 -6.84
CA VAL A 69 14.67 21.40 -6.58
C VAL A 69 13.40 21.02 -7.35
N LEU A 70 13.18 19.73 -7.53
CA LEU A 70 12.00 19.14 -8.15
C LEU A 70 11.36 18.16 -7.17
N PRO A 71 10.03 17.99 -7.18
CA PRO A 71 9.43 16.89 -6.46
C PRO A 71 9.94 15.56 -7.04
N ASP A 72 10.21 14.59 -6.18
CA ASP A 72 10.41 13.20 -6.62
C ASP A 72 9.06 12.44 -6.63
N SER A 73 9.07 11.20 -7.12
CA SER A 73 7.85 10.39 -7.20
C SER A 73 7.34 9.90 -5.84
N GLN A 74 8.09 10.13 -4.77
CA GLN A 74 7.80 9.71 -3.39
C GLN A 74 7.32 10.87 -2.51
N GLY A 75 7.06 12.02 -3.13
CA GLY A 75 6.72 13.27 -2.45
C GLY A 75 7.83 13.78 -1.53
N GLY A 76 9.08 13.44 -1.84
CA GLY A 76 10.25 14.19 -1.40
C GLY A 76 10.66 15.23 -2.43
N VAL A 77 11.84 15.81 -2.23
CA VAL A 77 12.49 16.71 -3.19
C VAL A 77 13.86 16.19 -3.59
N LYS A 78 14.18 16.35 -4.87
CA LYS A 78 15.50 16.07 -5.42
C LYS A 78 16.06 17.31 -6.10
N PHE A 79 17.38 17.44 -6.15
CA PHE A 79 18.01 18.47 -6.97
C PHE A 79 17.68 18.23 -8.44
N GLY A 80 17.46 19.32 -9.18
CA GLY A 80 17.19 19.25 -10.62
C GLY A 80 18.40 18.75 -11.42
N ASN A 81 18.28 18.80 -12.75
CA ASN A 81 19.39 18.43 -13.65
C ASN A 81 20.60 19.37 -13.53
N GLU A 82 20.42 20.55 -12.94
CA GLU A 82 21.49 21.46 -12.56
C GLU A 82 22.11 20.94 -11.25
N GLN A 83 23.35 20.46 -11.33
CA GLN A 83 24.08 20.05 -10.14
C GLN A 83 24.25 21.27 -9.23
N VAL A 84 23.75 21.16 -8.00
CA VAL A 84 24.13 22.08 -6.94
C VAL A 84 25.66 22.03 -6.83
N PRO A 85 26.35 23.18 -6.90
CA PRO A 85 27.81 23.22 -6.72
C PRO A 85 28.22 22.48 -5.44
N GLU A 86 29.31 21.71 -5.48
CA GLU A 86 29.73 20.89 -4.34
C GLU A 86 29.92 21.71 -3.05
N ASP A 87 30.41 22.95 -3.18
CA ASP A 87 30.59 23.89 -2.08
C ASP A 87 29.27 24.45 -1.51
N GLN A 88 28.14 24.21 -2.18
CA GLN A 88 26.79 24.61 -1.75
C GLN A 88 25.91 23.43 -1.32
N LEU A 89 26.38 22.17 -1.47
CA LEU A 89 25.56 21.00 -1.11
C LEU A 89 25.11 21.02 0.34
N ASP A 90 26.01 21.33 1.28
CA ASP A 90 25.67 21.41 2.71
C ASP A 90 24.64 22.50 3.01
N LEU A 91 24.75 23.65 2.33
CA LEU A 91 23.79 24.75 2.44
C LEU A 91 22.43 24.35 1.86
N ALA A 92 22.41 23.62 0.75
CA ALA A 92 21.19 23.13 0.13
C ALA A 92 20.49 22.10 1.03
N TYR A 93 21.23 21.16 1.61
CA TYR A 93 20.69 20.20 2.58
C TYR A 93 20.19 20.88 3.86
N GLN A 94 20.87 21.93 4.33
CA GLN A 94 20.35 22.74 5.43
C GLN A 94 19.05 23.45 5.03
N GLY A 95 18.98 24.01 3.82
CA GLY A 95 17.76 24.63 3.30
C GLY A 95 16.58 23.67 3.26
N ILE A 96 16.80 22.40 2.87
CA ILE A 96 15.77 21.35 2.88
C ILE A 96 15.21 21.16 4.29
N ARG A 97 16.10 21.07 5.30
CA ARG A 97 15.71 20.92 6.72
C ARG A 97 14.97 22.15 7.22
N ASP A 98 15.51 23.34 6.99
CA ASP A 98 14.88 24.61 7.38
C ASP A 98 13.48 24.74 6.77
N CYS A 99 13.31 24.36 5.49
CA CYS A 99 12.00 24.35 4.85
C CYS A 99 11.04 23.35 5.50
N TYR A 100 11.53 22.18 5.91
CA TYR A 100 10.74 21.18 6.60
C TYR A 100 10.25 21.71 7.97
N ASP A 101 11.12 22.41 8.70
CA ASP A 101 10.78 23.10 9.96
C ASP A 101 9.79 24.25 9.74
N GLU A 102 10.06 25.14 8.78
CA GLU A 102 9.21 26.31 8.48
C GLU A 102 7.79 25.93 8.04
N LEU A 103 7.66 24.79 7.34
CA LEU A 103 6.38 24.25 6.91
C LEU A 103 5.66 23.44 8.01
N GLY A 104 6.29 23.26 9.19
CA GLY A 104 5.74 22.48 10.29
C GLY A 104 5.69 20.98 10.01
N PHE A 105 6.49 20.48 9.06
CA PHE A 105 6.52 19.05 8.75
C PHE A 105 7.29 18.23 9.80
N ASN A 106 8.12 18.88 10.62
CA ASN A 106 8.77 18.28 11.79
C ASN A 106 7.91 18.36 13.07
N ASP A 107 6.81 19.12 13.04
CA ASP A 107 5.82 19.09 14.12
C ASP A 107 4.95 17.84 13.93
N GLU A 108 5.51 16.67 14.24
CA GLU A 108 4.74 15.43 14.26
C GLU A 108 3.85 15.47 15.52
N PRO A 109 2.52 15.69 15.40
CA PRO A 109 1.65 15.59 16.55
C PRO A 109 1.77 14.19 17.15
N GLU A 110 1.77 14.11 18.48
CA GLU A 110 1.79 12.82 19.15
C GLU A 110 0.61 11.97 18.68
N ILE A 111 0.92 10.82 18.06
CA ILE A 111 -0.09 9.87 17.61
C ILE A 111 -0.71 9.24 18.86
N THR A 112 -1.97 9.56 19.10
CA THR A 112 -2.76 8.99 20.19
C THR A 112 -2.90 7.49 20.05
N GLU A 113 -3.09 6.79 21.17
CA GLU A 113 -3.33 5.34 21.18
C GLU A 113 -4.46 4.92 20.22
N ALA A 114 -5.57 5.68 20.19
CA ALA A 114 -6.68 5.42 19.27
C ALA A 114 -6.28 5.53 17.78
N GLN A 115 -5.43 6.51 17.42
CA GLN A 115 -4.88 6.62 16.06
C GLN A 115 -3.93 5.46 15.75
N ARG A 116 -3.15 4.96 16.73
CA ARG A 116 -2.28 3.78 16.55
C ARG A 116 -3.10 2.51 16.27
N HIS A 117 -4.19 2.30 16.98
CA HIS A 117 -5.13 1.21 16.68
C HIS A 117 -5.70 1.33 15.25
N LYS A 118 -6.09 2.53 14.84
CA LYS A 118 -6.57 2.79 13.48
C LYS A 118 -5.47 2.51 12.45
N LEU A 119 -4.23 2.95 12.70
CA LEU A 119 -3.08 2.69 11.84
C LEU A 119 -2.80 1.21 11.67
N TYR A 120 -2.90 0.41 12.74
CA TYR A 120 -2.74 -1.04 12.64
C TYR A 120 -3.74 -1.62 11.63
N VAL A 121 -5.01 -1.28 11.76
CA VAL A 121 -6.07 -1.76 10.87
C VAL A 121 -5.82 -1.33 9.42
N LEU A 122 -5.40 -0.08 9.19
CA LEU A 122 -5.05 0.42 7.86
C LEU A 122 -3.83 -0.31 7.27
N ASN A 123 -2.82 -0.61 8.08
CA ASN A 123 -1.65 -1.38 7.64
C ASN A 123 -2.01 -2.81 7.25
N ILE A 124 -3.00 -3.42 7.91
CA ILE A 124 -3.54 -4.72 7.48
C ILE A 124 -4.23 -4.61 6.11
N GLU A 125 -5.01 -3.55 5.85
CA GLU A 125 -5.60 -3.35 4.51
C GLU A 125 -4.54 -3.08 3.44
N ALA A 126 -3.49 -2.32 3.77
CA ALA A 126 -2.36 -2.09 2.88
C ALA A 126 -1.59 -3.39 2.56
N ALA A 127 -1.37 -4.26 3.55
CA ALA A 127 -0.76 -5.58 3.32
C ALA A 127 -1.58 -6.42 2.34
N LYS A 128 -2.89 -6.53 2.55
CA LYS A 128 -3.79 -7.24 1.62
C LYS A 128 -3.76 -6.64 0.22
N CYS A 129 -3.73 -5.31 0.12
CA CYS A 129 -3.64 -4.62 -1.16
C CYS A 129 -2.36 -5.04 -1.89
N LEU A 130 -1.21 -4.94 -1.22
CA LEU A 130 0.10 -5.31 -1.76
C LEU A 130 0.16 -6.77 -2.19
N GLU A 131 -0.29 -7.71 -1.36
CA GLU A 131 -0.32 -9.14 -1.71
C GLU A 131 -1.27 -9.48 -2.86
N ALA A 132 -2.31 -8.67 -3.05
CA ALA A 132 -3.25 -8.77 -4.16
C ALA A 132 -2.74 -8.10 -5.44
N LEU A 133 -1.65 -7.31 -5.37
CA LEU A 133 -1.04 -6.75 -6.56
C LEU A 133 -0.45 -7.87 -7.40
N ASP A 134 -0.98 -8.02 -8.60
CA ASP A 134 -0.43 -8.86 -9.65
C ASP A 134 0.27 -7.96 -10.67
N ILE A 135 1.44 -7.44 -10.28
CA ILE A 135 2.14 -6.46 -11.12
C ILE A 135 2.88 -7.21 -12.23
N PHE A 136 2.45 -6.98 -13.47
CA PHE A 136 2.94 -7.60 -14.70
C PHE A 136 2.84 -9.14 -14.77
N GLY A 137 2.02 -9.78 -13.93
CA GLY A 137 1.77 -11.23 -13.98
C GLY A 137 2.88 -12.12 -13.42
N ASP A 138 4.00 -11.53 -13.02
CA ASP A 138 5.22 -12.25 -12.64
C ASP A 138 5.74 -11.90 -11.23
N ILE A 139 5.29 -10.79 -10.64
CA ILE A 139 5.74 -10.34 -9.33
C ILE A 139 4.61 -10.50 -8.32
N LYS A 140 4.79 -11.45 -7.41
CA LYS A 140 3.95 -11.59 -6.22
C LYS A 140 4.65 -10.94 -5.05
N VAL A 141 4.12 -9.83 -4.59
CA VAL A 141 4.64 -9.13 -3.41
C VAL A 141 4.34 -9.99 -2.18
N GLN A 142 5.38 -10.33 -1.43
CA GLN A 142 5.25 -10.98 -0.14
C GLN A 142 5.47 -9.95 0.96
N VAL A 143 4.45 -9.76 1.79
CA VAL A 143 4.52 -8.89 2.95
C VAL A 143 4.88 -9.73 4.18
N ALA A 144 5.72 -9.19 5.06
CA ALA A 144 6.04 -9.87 6.32
C ALA A 144 4.78 -9.99 7.20
N ASP A 145 4.66 -11.11 7.93
CA ASP A 145 3.54 -11.34 8.84
C ASP A 145 3.35 -10.16 9.80
N ALA A 146 2.10 -9.69 9.90
CA ALA A 146 1.76 -8.63 10.84
C ALA A 146 1.92 -9.12 12.29
N PRO A 147 2.47 -8.29 13.19
CA PRO A 147 2.47 -8.58 14.62
C PRO A 147 1.03 -8.51 15.17
N SER A 148 0.85 -8.82 16.46
CA SER A 148 -0.42 -8.50 17.11
C SER A 148 -0.64 -6.99 17.17
N GLU A 149 -1.90 -6.56 17.19
CA GLU A 149 -2.27 -5.14 17.34
C GLU A 149 -1.63 -4.52 18.57
N GLN A 150 -1.64 -5.23 19.70
CA GLN A 150 -1.00 -4.76 20.93
C GLN A 150 0.51 -4.55 20.73
N SER A 151 1.20 -5.52 20.11
CA SER A 151 2.64 -5.39 19.84
C SER A 151 2.95 -4.24 18.88
N PHE A 152 2.04 -3.95 17.94
CA PHE A 152 2.15 -2.80 17.05
C PHE A 152 2.01 -1.49 17.82
N VAL A 153 0.98 -1.34 18.66
CA VAL A 153 0.74 -0.12 19.44
C VAL A 153 1.90 0.17 20.41
N GLU A 154 2.40 -0.86 21.08
CA GLU A 154 3.52 -0.76 22.03
C GLU A 154 4.85 -0.36 21.33
N SER A 155 5.01 -0.68 20.04
CA SER A 155 6.23 -0.35 19.31
C SER A 155 6.41 1.14 19.02
N PHE A 156 5.33 1.94 19.00
CA PHE A 156 5.41 3.39 18.77
C PHE A 156 6.16 4.14 19.87
N ASP A 157 6.14 3.62 21.10
CA ASP A 157 6.83 4.24 22.25
C ASP A 157 8.19 3.59 22.52
N ALA A 158 8.58 2.58 21.74
CA ALA A 158 9.81 1.86 21.97
C ALA A 158 11.03 2.71 21.57
N PRO A 159 12.02 2.90 22.45
CA PRO A 159 13.21 3.66 22.10
C PRO A 159 14.07 2.88 21.06
N GLY A 160 14.60 3.59 20.06
CA GLY A 160 15.59 3.07 19.11
C GLY A 160 15.03 2.68 17.73
N GLU A 161 15.61 1.67 17.09
CA GLU A 161 15.29 1.19 15.73
C GLU A 161 13.99 0.37 15.64
N ASN A 162 13.21 0.29 16.74
CA ASN A 162 11.95 -0.45 16.78
C ASN A 162 10.82 0.38 16.15
N GLN A 163 10.93 0.59 14.83
CA GLN A 163 9.84 1.19 14.06
C GLN A 163 8.62 0.27 14.10
N PRO A 164 7.40 0.82 14.12
CA PRO A 164 6.20 0.02 14.01
C PRO A 164 6.21 -0.76 12.70
N TRP A 165 5.68 -1.99 12.74
CA TRP A 165 5.62 -2.84 11.56
C TRP A 165 4.91 -2.11 10.41
N SER A 166 5.50 -2.17 9.22
CA SER A 166 4.91 -1.61 8.01
C SER A 166 4.87 -2.68 6.93
N PRO A 167 3.76 -2.80 6.18
CA PRO A 167 3.73 -3.64 5.01
C PRO A 167 4.63 -3.11 3.89
N TRP A 168 5.01 -1.83 3.95
CA TRP A 168 6.02 -1.16 3.12
C TRP A 168 7.45 -1.30 3.67
N GLY A 169 7.69 -2.27 4.54
CA GLY A 169 9.00 -2.53 5.13
C GLY A 169 10.09 -2.87 4.10
N LEU A 170 11.33 -2.98 4.58
CA LEU A 170 12.53 -3.13 3.75
C LEU A 170 12.41 -4.29 2.73
N ASP A 171 11.88 -5.43 3.14
CA ASP A 171 11.78 -6.61 2.27
C ASP A 171 10.76 -6.41 1.14
N THR A 172 9.61 -5.79 1.42
CA THR A 172 8.62 -5.42 0.41
C THR A 172 9.22 -4.42 -0.57
N MET A 173 9.88 -3.38 -0.07
CA MET A 173 10.53 -2.36 -0.89
C MET A 173 11.65 -2.94 -1.75
N LYS A 174 12.41 -3.91 -1.23
CA LYS A 174 13.44 -4.60 -1.98
C LYS A 174 12.85 -5.42 -3.13
N GLN A 175 11.73 -6.11 -2.90
CA GLN A 175 11.02 -6.85 -3.96
C GLN A 175 10.57 -5.89 -5.06
N LEU A 176 9.86 -4.81 -4.71
CA LEU A 176 9.35 -3.84 -5.66
C LEU A 176 10.47 -3.11 -6.42
N SER A 177 11.49 -2.61 -5.72
CA SER A 177 12.61 -1.91 -6.35
C SER A 177 13.45 -2.82 -7.26
N SER A 178 13.58 -4.11 -6.94
CA SER A 178 14.24 -5.07 -7.83
C SER A 178 13.52 -5.29 -9.15
N ALA A 179 12.22 -4.99 -9.20
CA ALA A 179 11.41 -5.03 -10.41
C ALA A 179 11.42 -3.71 -11.20
N GLY A 180 11.87 -2.61 -10.58
CA GLY A 180 12.05 -1.29 -11.20
C GLY A 180 11.36 -0.16 -10.46
N GLU A 181 11.87 1.07 -10.61
CA GLU A 181 11.32 2.26 -9.93
C GLU A 181 9.86 2.52 -10.30
N THR A 182 9.49 2.31 -11.57
CA THR A 182 8.09 2.49 -12.03
C THR A 182 7.13 1.54 -11.33
N ILE A 183 7.58 0.34 -10.94
CA ILE A 183 6.79 -0.65 -10.19
C ILE A 183 6.48 -0.16 -8.78
N VAL A 184 7.48 0.47 -8.15
CA VAL A 184 7.32 1.05 -6.81
C VAL A 184 6.27 2.16 -6.85
N ASP A 185 6.35 3.03 -7.85
CA ASP A 185 5.40 4.15 -8.02
C ASP A 185 3.97 3.64 -8.28
N GLU A 186 3.81 2.66 -9.18
CA GLU A 186 2.51 2.03 -9.45
C GLU A 186 1.93 1.34 -8.22
N ALA A 187 2.76 0.61 -7.46
CA ALA A 187 2.33 -0.07 -6.25
C ALA A 187 1.87 0.93 -5.18
N ARG A 188 2.59 2.05 -5.01
CA ARG A 188 2.22 3.10 -4.04
C ARG A 188 0.93 3.82 -4.42
N LEU A 189 0.73 4.05 -5.71
CA LEU A 189 -0.51 4.63 -6.22
C LEU A 189 -1.70 3.67 -6.01
N ALA A 190 -1.50 2.38 -6.19
CA ALA A 190 -2.54 1.37 -6.01
C ALA A 190 -2.82 1.05 -4.52
N CYS A 191 -1.78 1.09 -3.68
CA CYS A 191 -1.83 0.72 -2.27
C CYS A 191 -1.17 1.82 -1.43
N PRO A 192 -1.90 2.86 -0.97
CA PRO A 192 -1.32 3.89 -0.11
C PRO A 192 -0.63 3.32 1.13
N ASP A 193 0.46 3.94 1.57
CA ASP A 193 1.18 3.59 2.82
C ASP A 193 0.58 4.35 4.01
N PRO A 194 -0.14 3.69 4.93
CA PRO A 194 -0.82 4.36 6.06
C PRO A 194 0.11 5.15 6.97
N LEU A 195 1.38 4.76 7.11
CA LEU A 195 2.33 5.48 7.97
C LEU A 195 2.64 6.88 7.45
N ASN A 196 2.54 7.13 6.13
CA ASN A 196 2.67 8.47 5.57
C ASN A 196 1.50 9.41 5.94
N TYR A 197 0.43 8.86 6.53
CA TYR A 197 -0.77 9.58 6.92
C TYR A 197 -0.99 9.59 8.43
N ALA A 198 -0.07 9.04 9.21
CA ALA A 198 -0.23 8.85 10.65
C ALA A 198 -0.63 10.15 11.38
N ASN A 199 -0.09 11.28 10.94
CA ASN A 199 -0.35 12.61 11.51
C ASN A 199 -1.66 13.26 11.03
N THR A 200 -2.38 12.62 10.10
CA THR A 200 -3.64 13.13 9.52
C THR A 200 -4.88 12.33 9.94
N LEU A 201 -4.69 11.23 10.68
CA LEU A 201 -5.75 10.32 11.12
C LEU A 201 -6.51 10.84 12.34
#